data_AF-A0A7V9ZR96-F1
#
_entry.id   AF-A0A7V9ZR96-F1
#
_cell.length_a   1.000
_cell.length_b   1.000
_cell.length_c   1.000
_cell.angle_alpha   90.00
_cell.angle_beta   90.00
_cell.angle_gamma   90.00
#
_symmetry.space_group_name_H-M   'P 1'
#
loop_
_entity.id
_entity.type
_entity.pdbx_description
1 polymer ?
#
loop_
_entity_poly.entity_id
_entity_poly.type
_entity_poly.pdbx_seq_one_letter_code
_entity_poly.pdbx_strand_id
1 'polypeptide(L)'
;MRKIIIIAIISMLAALSAACGKTEETGSNATTGKATTNVAPPTTSGNTSAPEPSKPGHAADENIPAAVKAVFADAQSFTKQHKDISTSQSAMIERESGSKVPDTDHHSYLAFSSSGGARKQIGAATLVKAGGKEITIVYESREGKPYIKEVRAEGVAQGFLEQFKGKGHDDKFQPGGDLKAQGVDEAMAKAIAAAVHVDILTMQALYGGPDVH
;
A
#
# COMPACT_ATOMS: atom_id res chain seq x y z
N MET A 1 12.79 25.41 52.32
CA MET A 1 11.41 25.92 52.17
C MET A 1 11.07 26.01 50.69
N ARG A 2 9.81 25.66 50.35
CA ARG A 2 9.11 25.76 49.04
C ARG A 2 9.43 24.66 48.02
N LYS A 3 8.49 23.94 47.39
CA LYS A 3 7.07 23.57 47.59
C LYS A 3 6.84 22.40 46.60
N ILE A 4 6.17 21.34 47.02
CA ILE A 4 5.79 20.15 46.23
C ILE A 4 4.61 20.49 45.31
N ILE A 5 4.57 19.99 44.07
CA ILE A 5 3.32 19.70 43.35
C ILE A 5 3.44 18.35 42.65
N ILE A 6 2.61 17.41 43.11
CA ILE A 6 2.34 16.09 42.54
C ILE A 6 1.14 16.26 41.59
N ILE A 7 1.21 15.74 40.37
CA ILE A 7 0.03 15.56 39.50
C ILE A 7 -0.08 14.07 39.18
N ALA A 8 -1.04 13.43 39.86
CA ALA A 8 -1.53 12.10 39.53
C ALA A 8 -2.56 12.24 38.38
N ILE A 9 -2.36 11.51 37.28
CA ILE A 9 -3.34 11.42 36.20
C ILE A 9 -4.07 10.09 36.35
N ILE A 10 -5.33 10.22 36.77
CA ILE A 10 -6.37 9.20 36.71
C ILE A 10 -6.94 9.23 35.30
N SER A 11 -6.96 8.08 34.61
CA SER A 11 -7.80 7.90 33.42
C SER A 11 -8.57 6.59 33.55
N MET A 12 -9.85 6.78 33.79
CA MET A 12 -10.98 5.84 33.84
C MET A 12 -11.62 5.82 32.44
N LEU A 13 -12.21 4.68 32.04
CA LEU A 13 -13.16 4.38 30.92
C LEU A 13 -12.65 3.21 30.07
N ALA A 14 -13.45 2.23 29.63
CA ALA A 14 -14.87 1.93 29.81
C ALA A 14 -15.05 0.43 29.55
N ALA A 15 -15.98 -0.19 30.27
CA ALA A 15 -16.44 -1.54 30.01
C ALA A 15 -17.21 -1.60 28.68
N LEU A 16 -16.95 -2.63 27.88
CA LEU A 16 -17.81 -3.02 26.76
C LEU A 16 -18.25 -4.47 26.97
N SER A 17 -19.50 -4.62 27.37
CA SER A 17 -20.27 -5.86 27.42
C SER A 17 -20.98 -6.08 26.08
N ALA A 18 -20.80 -7.25 25.44
CA ALA A 18 -21.74 -7.76 24.45
C ALA A 18 -21.64 -9.29 24.28
N ALA A 19 -22.63 -9.96 24.86
CA ALA A 19 -23.34 -11.17 24.40
C ALA A 19 -22.55 -12.45 24.04
N CYS A 20 -22.53 -13.40 25.00
CA CYS A 20 -22.62 -14.83 24.72
C CYS A 20 -24.03 -15.17 24.20
N GLY A 21 -24.13 -15.73 23.00
CA GLY A 21 -25.30 -16.46 22.51
C GLY A 21 -24.90 -17.92 22.27
N LYS A 22 -25.43 -18.82 23.10
CA LYS A 22 -25.33 -20.29 23.01
C LYS A 22 -26.54 -20.82 22.22
N THR A 23 -26.30 -21.83 21.36
CA THR A 23 -27.06 -23.12 21.27
C THR A 23 -28.55 -23.01 20.82
N GLU A 24 -29.18 -23.81 19.95
CA GLU A 24 -29.11 -25.23 19.59
C GLU A 24 -29.99 -25.50 18.34
N GLU A 25 -29.88 -26.74 17.83
CA GLU A 25 -30.52 -27.37 16.69
C GLU A 25 -32.07 -27.50 16.76
N THR A 26 -32.71 -27.72 15.59
CA THR A 26 -33.46 -28.97 15.26
C THR A 26 -34.66 -28.74 14.32
N GLY A 27 -34.61 -29.40 13.16
CA GLY A 27 -35.69 -30.26 12.64
C GLY A 27 -36.90 -29.64 11.94
N SER A 28 -37.08 -29.93 10.65
CA SER A 28 -37.97 -31.04 10.22
C SER A 28 -38.22 -31.08 8.71
N ASN A 29 -38.44 -32.30 8.25
CA ASN A 29 -38.47 -32.85 6.91
C ASN A 29 -39.92 -32.97 6.37
N ALA A 30 -40.12 -32.83 5.05
CA ALA A 30 -41.18 -33.48 4.23
C ALA A 30 -41.06 -32.99 2.76
N THR A 31 -40.57 -33.75 1.78
CA THR A 31 -41.09 -34.94 1.06
C THR A 31 -41.94 -34.63 -0.19
N THR A 32 -41.46 -35.18 -1.32
CA THR A 32 -42.12 -35.61 -2.58
C THR A 32 -42.50 -34.62 -3.69
N GLY A 33 -42.12 -35.00 -4.92
CA GLY A 33 -42.79 -34.54 -6.14
C GLY A 33 -41.96 -34.74 -7.42
N LYS A 34 -41.93 -35.97 -7.95
CA LYS A 34 -41.31 -36.35 -9.23
C LYS A 34 -42.30 -36.08 -10.38
N ALA A 35 -41.90 -35.41 -11.47
CA ALA A 35 -42.38 -35.69 -12.84
C ALA A 35 -41.70 -34.79 -13.91
N THR A 36 -41.25 -35.46 -14.96
CA THR A 36 -40.75 -34.96 -16.26
C THR A 36 -41.90 -34.58 -17.19
N THR A 37 -41.75 -33.52 -18.01
CA THR A 37 -42.03 -33.53 -19.48
C THR A 37 -41.62 -32.24 -20.21
N ASN A 38 -41.23 -32.44 -21.47
CA ASN A 38 -40.71 -31.51 -22.48
C ASN A 38 -41.68 -30.38 -22.92
N VAL A 39 -41.08 -29.33 -23.53
CA VAL A 39 -41.43 -28.67 -24.82
C VAL A 39 -41.22 -27.15 -24.73
N ALA A 40 -40.38 -26.60 -25.61
CA ALA A 40 -40.14 -25.17 -25.88
C ALA A 40 -40.99 -24.71 -27.10
N PRO A 41 -40.99 -23.43 -27.56
CA PRO A 41 -40.69 -22.11 -26.96
C PRO A 41 -41.86 -21.10 -27.16
N PRO A 42 -41.74 -19.79 -26.84
CA PRO A 42 -41.31 -18.86 -27.89
C PRO A 42 -40.34 -17.74 -27.44
N THR A 43 -39.72 -17.19 -28.47
CA THR A 43 -38.74 -16.09 -28.58
C THR A 43 -39.08 -14.80 -27.83
N THR A 44 -38.09 -14.27 -27.09
CA THR A 44 -37.95 -12.83 -26.85
C THR A 44 -36.46 -12.45 -26.92
N SER A 45 -36.16 -11.53 -27.83
CA SER A 45 -34.86 -10.88 -27.99
C SER A 45 -34.35 -10.27 -26.69
N GLY A 46 -33.09 -10.53 -26.35
CA GLY A 46 -32.33 -9.83 -25.33
C GLY A 46 -30.85 -9.95 -25.64
N ASN A 47 -30.18 -8.82 -25.84
CA ASN A 47 -28.77 -8.70 -26.20
C ASN A 47 -27.86 -9.63 -25.37
N THR A 48 -27.33 -10.67 -26.02
CA THR A 48 -26.15 -11.38 -25.55
C THR A 48 -24.91 -10.64 -26.04
N SER A 49 -24.45 -9.65 -25.28
CA SER A 49 -23.06 -9.21 -25.40
C SER A 49 -22.19 -10.27 -24.72
N ALA A 50 -21.60 -11.16 -25.52
CA ALA A 50 -20.55 -12.04 -25.06
C ALA A 50 -19.35 -11.20 -24.58
N PRO A 51 -18.64 -11.60 -23.49
CA PRO A 51 -17.38 -10.97 -23.15
C PRO A 51 -16.37 -11.37 -24.24
N GLU A 52 -15.90 -10.40 -25.02
CA GLU A 52 -14.76 -10.61 -25.89
C GLU A 52 -13.53 -11.06 -25.06
N PRO A 53 -12.74 -12.01 -25.55
CA PRO A 53 -11.49 -12.39 -24.92
C PRO A 53 -10.51 -11.21 -25.06
N SER A 54 -10.12 -10.62 -23.92
CA SER A 54 -9.11 -9.58 -23.85
C SER A 54 -7.82 -10.04 -24.53
N LYS A 55 -7.60 -9.56 -25.76
CA LYS A 55 -6.30 -9.65 -26.44
C LYS A 55 -5.25 -8.97 -25.56
N PRO A 56 -4.04 -9.55 -25.37
CA PRO A 56 -2.99 -8.92 -24.60
C PRO A 56 -2.42 -7.73 -25.40
N GLY A 57 -3.10 -6.59 -25.30
CA GLY A 57 -2.66 -5.33 -25.84
C GLY A 57 -1.53 -4.77 -24.99
N HIS A 58 -0.46 -4.34 -25.65
CA HIS A 58 0.58 -3.49 -25.07
C HIS A 58 -0.05 -2.27 -24.38
N ALA A 59 -0.27 -2.34 -23.07
CA ALA A 59 -0.46 -1.18 -22.21
C ALA A 59 0.92 -0.64 -21.83
N ALA A 60 1.63 -0.08 -22.81
CA ALA A 60 2.90 0.61 -22.57
C ALA A 60 2.64 2.12 -22.63
N ASP A 61 2.96 2.81 -21.55
CA ASP A 61 3.19 4.26 -21.42
C ASP A 61 2.06 5.27 -21.16
N GLU A 62 0.78 5.01 -21.44
CA GLU A 62 -0.24 6.08 -21.32
C GLU A 62 -0.66 6.49 -19.89
N ASN A 63 -0.28 5.75 -18.84
CA ASN A 63 -0.69 6.05 -17.47
C ASN A 63 0.44 5.94 -16.44
N ILE A 64 1.66 6.31 -16.83
CA ILE A 64 2.81 6.36 -15.93
C ILE A 64 3.13 7.82 -15.62
N PRO A 65 3.10 8.25 -14.34
CA PRO A 65 3.41 9.63 -13.95
C PRO A 65 4.79 10.08 -14.44
N ALA A 66 4.90 11.35 -14.85
CA ALA A 66 6.16 11.92 -15.35
C ALA A 66 7.30 11.81 -14.33
N ALA A 67 6.98 11.97 -13.03
CA ALA A 67 7.94 11.80 -11.94
C ALA A 67 8.56 10.39 -11.90
N VAL A 68 7.77 9.36 -12.20
CA VAL A 68 8.26 7.96 -12.28
C VAL A 68 9.14 7.76 -13.51
N LYS A 69 8.77 8.32 -14.66
CA LYS A 69 9.62 8.25 -15.86
C LYS A 69 10.97 8.94 -15.61
N ALA A 70 10.97 10.06 -14.89
CA ALA A 70 12.17 10.84 -14.58
C ALA A 70 13.16 10.14 -13.63
N VAL A 71 12.70 9.23 -12.76
CA VAL A 71 13.61 8.43 -11.91
C VAL A 71 14.20 7.22 -12.65
N PHE A 72 13.55 6.76 -13.71
CA PHE A 72 13.95 5.59 -14.48
C PHE A 72 14.22 5.94 -15.96
N ALA A 73 15.16 6.84 -16.21
CA ALA A 73 15.52 7.26 -17.57
C ALA A 73 15.99 6.10 -18.48
N ASP A 74 16.58 5.06 -17.88
CA ASP A 74 17.07 3.88 -18.59
C ASP A 74 16.01 2.77 -18.76
N ALA A 75 14.77 3.00 -18.29
CA ALA A 75 13.68 2.07 -18.49
C ALA A 75 13.20 2.10 -19.94
N GLN A 76 12.94 0.91 -20.47
CA GLN A 76 12.37 0.73 -21.80
C GLN A 76 10.89 0.39 -21.76
N SER A 77 10.40 -0.07 -20.60
CA SER A 77 8.98 -0.29 -20.37
C SER A 77 8.65 -0.15 -18.88
N PHE A 78 7.38 0.13 -18.61
CA PHE A 78 6.83 0.22 -17.28
C PHE A 78 5.64 -0.72 -17.13
N THR A 79 5.36 -1.11 -15.90
CA THR A 79 4.12 -1.83 -15.54
C THR A 79 3.56 -1.20 -14.28
N LYS A 80 2.37 -0.62 -14.37
CA LYS A 80 1.61 -0.20 -13.20
C LYS A 80 0.98 -1.44 -12.56
N GLN A 81 1.30 -1.70 -11.31
CA GLN A 81 0.66 -2.69 -10.47
C GLN A 81 -0.27 -2.00 -9.49
N HIS A 82 -1.47 -2.55 -9.37
CA HIS A 82 -2.46 -2.16 -8.40
C HIS A 82 -2.65 -3.33 -7.43
N LYS A 83 -2.66 -3.03 -6.14
CA LYS A 83 -2.95 -3.98 -5.08
C LYS A 83 -3.83 -3.33 -4.02
N ASP A 84 -4.86 -4.06 -3.63
CA ASP A 84 -5.67 -3.70 -2.47
C ASP A 84 -4.93 -4.02 -1.17
N ILE A 85 -4.96 -3.09 -0.24
CA ILE A 85 -4.53 -3.27 1.14
C ILE A 85 -5.72 -3.77 1.94
N SER A 86 -5.65 -5.01 2.41
CA SER A 86 -6.71 -5.58 3.26
C SER A 86 -6.80 -4.87 4.61
N THR A 87 -7.96 -4.94 5.27
CA THR A 87 -8.17 -4.34 6.60
C THR A 87 -7.14 -4.81 7.64
N SER A 88 -6.71 -6.07 7.59
CA SER A 88 -5.68 -6.60 8.49
C SER A 88 -4.31 -5.99 8.21
N GLN A 89 -3.93 -5.86 6.94
CA GLN A 89 -2.69 -5.18 6.54
C GLN A 89 -2.71 -3.71 6.94
N SER A 90 -3.81 -2.99 6.67
CA SER A 90 -3.96 -1.60 7.08
C SER A 90 -3.83 -1.45 8.59
N ALA A 91 -4.53 -2.28 9.38
CA ALA A 91 -4.43 -2.23 10.84
C ALA A 91 -3.01 -2.51 11.36
N MET A 92 -2.29 -3.44 10.72
CA MET A 92 -0.88 -3.74 11.04
C MET A 92 0.02 -2.54 10.74
N ILE A 93 -0.09 -1.96 9.54
CA ILE A 93 0.69 -0.80 9.10
C ILE A 93 0.42 0.40 10.01
N GLU A 94 -0.84 0.65 10.37
CA GLU A 94 -1.20 1.76 11.28
C GLU A 94 -0.63 1.56 12.69
N ARG A 95 -0.66 0.33 13.20
CA ARG A 95 -0.07 -0.02 14.49
C ARG A 95 1.45 0.18 14.51
N GLU A 96 2.14 -0.16 13.43
CA GLU A 96 3.60 -0.11 13.35
C GLU A 96 4.14 1.28 13.00
N SER A 97 3.47 1.97 12.07
CA SER A 97 3.85 3.33 11.67
C SER A 97 3.40 4.40 12.67
N GLY A 98 2.36 4.13 13.46
CA GLY A 98 1.66 5.15 14.26
C GLY A 98 0.90 6.18 13.41
N SER A 99 0.72 5.92 12.11
CA SER A 99 0.12 6.83 11.13
C SER A 99 -1.00 6.12 10.37
N LYS A 100 -1.99 6.88 9.90
CA LYS A 100 -3.09 6.33 9.11
C LYS A 100 -2.64 5.97 7.69
N VAL A 101 -3.10 4.83 7.20
CA VAL A 101 -2.96 4.47 5.78
C VAL A 101 -3.92 5.36 4.99
N PRO A 102 -3.43 6.15 4.00
CA PRO A 102 -4.24 7.17 3.35
C PRO A 102 -5.27 6.61 2.36
N ASP A 103 -4.96 5.47 1.75
CA ASP A 103 -5.80 4.80 0.76
C ASP A 103 -5.62 3.28 0.87
N THR A 104 -6.67 2.52 0.58
CA THR A 104 -6.61 1.06 0.46
C THR A 104 -6.13 0.61 -0.92
N ASP A 105 -6.12 1.50 -1.91
CA ASP A 105 -5.52 1.26 -3.21
C ASP A 105 -4.03 1.64 -3.19
N HIS A 106 -3.15 0.64 -3.32
CA HIS A 106 -1.73 0.87 -3.51
C HIS A 106 -1.31 0.68 -4.96
N HIS A 107 -0.62 1.69 -5.50
CA HIS A 107 -0.04 1.68 -6.84
C HIS A 107 1.48 1.66 -6.80
N SER A 108 2.07 0.64 -7.42
CA SER A 108 3.52 0.57 -7.67
C SER A 108 3.81 0.53 -9.17
N TYR A 109 4.88 1.18 -9.58
CA TYR A 109 5.31 1.30 -10.97
C TYR A 109 6.63 0.55 -11.13
N LEU A 110 6.57 -0.60 -11.79
CA LEU A 110 7.74 -1.43 -12.04
C LEU A 110 8.43 -0.99 -13.33
N ALA A 111 9.72 -0.69 -13.24
CA ALA A 111 10.53 -0.28 -14.37
C ALA A 111 11.37 -1.45 -14.88
N PHE A 112 11.43 -1.63 -16.21
CA PHE A 112 12.17 -2.71 -16.84
C PHE A 112 13.12 -2.19 -17.93
N SER A 113 14.29 -2.81 -18.01
CA SER A 113 15.25 -2.64 -19.10
C SER A 113 15.48 -3.97 -19.81
N SER A 114 15.73 -3.96 -21.12
CA SER A 114 16.19 -5.13 -21.88
C SER A 114 17.66 -5.04 -22.27
N SER A 115 18.44 -4.18 -21.60
CA SER A 115 19.89 -4.13 -21.77
C SER A 115 20.49 -5.52 -21.48
N GLY A 116 20.98 -6.20 -22.53
CA GLY A 116 21.46 -7.58 -22.46
C GLY A 116 20.52 -8.65 -23.04
N GLY A 117 19.43 -8.27 -23.73
CA GLY A 117 18.57 -9.18 -24.50
C GLY A 117 17.42 -9.82 -23.72
N ALA A 118 17.47 -9.82 -22.38
CA ALA A 118 16.37 -10.26 -21.51
C ALA A 118 15.77 -9.08 -20.74
N ARG A 119 14.44 -9.06 -20.60
CA ARG A 119 13.72 -8.04 -19.81
C ARG A 119 14.02 -8.26 -18.32
N LYS A 120 14.70 -7.30 -17.70
CA LYS A 120 15.04 -7.27 -16.28
C LYS A 120 14.37 -6.10 -15.59
N GLN A 121 13.79 -6.34 -14.42
CA GLN A 121 13.30 -5.26 -13.55
C GLN A 121 14.49 -4.48 -12.98
N ILE A 122 14.47 -3.16 -13.15
CA ILE A 122 15.55 -2.26 -12.68
C ILE A 122 15.15 -1.47 -11.43
N GLY A 123 13.88 -1.53 -11.04
CA GLY A 123 13.38 -0.95 -9.80
C GLY A 123 11.85 -0.93 -9.74
N ALA A 124 11.34 -0.39 -8.64
CA ALA A 124 9.93 -0.04 -8.47
C ALA A 124 9.84 1.40 -7.94
N ALA A 125 8.76 2.11 -8.23
CA ALA A 125 8.46 3.38 -7.58
C ALA A 125 7.01 3.45 -7.14
N THR A 126 6.76 4.22 -6.08
CA THR A 126 5.43 4.59 -5.60
C THR A 126 5.32 6.12 -5.60
N LEU A 127 4.10 6.65 -5.67
CA LEU A 127 3.85 8.07 -5.42
C LEU A 127 2.95 8.21 -4.22
N VAL A 128 3.38 9.03 -3.26
CA VAL A 128 2.60 9.37 -2.07
C VAL A 128 2.45 10.88 -1.97
N LYS A 129 1.37 11.33 -1.32
CA LYS A 129 1.12 12.76 -1.07
C LYS A 129 1.30 13.07 0.41
N ALA A 130 2.19 14.00 0.74
CA ALA A 130 2.37 14.47 2.11
C ALA A 130 2.86 15.91 2.16
N GLY A 131 2.40 16.68 3.15
CA GLY A 131 2.80 18.09 3.30
C GLY A 131 2.45 18.97 2.08
N GLY A 132 1.40 18.60 1.32
CA GLY A 132 1.04 19.27 0.07
C GLY A 132 2.00 19.00 -1.10
N LYS A 133 2.91 18.03 -0.96
CA LYS A 133 3.86 17.61 -2.00
C LYS A 133 3.52 16.22 -2.51
N GLU A 134 3.79 15.99 -3.78
CA GLU A 134 3.88 14.65 -4.35
C GLU A 134 5.32 14.15 -4.20
N ILE A 135 5.46 12.93 -3.67
CA ILE A 135 6.73 12.33 -3.28
C ILE A 135 6.85 11.02 -4.04
N THR A 136 7.88 10.90 -4.86
CA THR A 136 8.23 9.65 -5.55
C THR A 136 9.23 8.89 -4.70
N ILE A 137 8.87 7.68 -4.27
CA ILE A 137 9.76 6.80 -3.51
C ILE A 137 10.21 5.70 -4.44
N VAL A 138 11.53 5.55 -4.61
CA VAL A 138 12.12 4.56 -5.51
C VAL A 138 12.70 3.43 -4.68
N TYR A 139 12.34 2.21 -5.04
CA TYR A 139 12.75 0.99 -4.38
C TYR A 139 13.68 0.15 -5.24
N GLU A 140 14.62 -0.50 -4.56
CA GLU A 140 15.34 -1.67 -5.04
C GLU A 140 14.98 -2.89 -4.18
N SER A 141 15.10 -4.08 -4.75
CA SER A 141 14.93 -5.33 -4.00
C SER A 141 16.30 -5.81 -3.53
N ARG A 142 16.43 -6.07 -2.22
CA ARG A 142 17.57 -6.77 -1.64
C ARG A 142 16.99 -8.01 -0.95
N GLU A 143 17.41 -9.19 -1.40
CA GLU A 143 16.97 -10.47 -0.83
C GLU A 143 15.42 -10.64 -0.78
N GLY A 144 14.71 -10.09 -1.78
CA GLY A 144 13.25 -10.15 -1.83
C GLY A 144 12.54 -9.15 -0.92
N LYS A 145 13.27 -8.26 -0.24
CA LYS A 145 12.74 -7.18 0.59
C LYS A 145 12.91 -5.82 -0.10
N PRO A 146 11.94 -4.90 -0.01
CA PRO A 146 12.03 -3.57 -0.59
C PRO A 146 12.90 -2.65 0.29
N TYR A 147 13.87 -1.97 -0.33
CA TYR A 147 14.68 -0.92 0.28
C TYR A 147 14.62 0.35 -0.55
N ILE A 148 14.60 1.51 0.10
CA ILE A 148 14.59 2.80 -0.58
C ILE A 148 15.94 3.01 -1.28
N LYS A 149 15.91 3.16 -2.59
CA LYS A 149 17.05 3.56 -3.41
C LYS A 149 17.22 5.08 -3.41
N GLU A 150 16.13 5.82 -3.57
CA GLU A 150 16.08 7.29 -3.53
C GLU A 150 14.64 7.78 -3.27
N VAL A 151 14.51 9.04 -2.83
CA VAL A 151 13.23 9.74 -2.70
C VAL A 151 13.33 11.07 -3.42
N ARG A 152 12.31 11.44 -4.20
CA ARG A 152 12.24 12.73 -4.91
C ARG A 152 10.93 13.45 -4.58
N ALA A 153 11.02 14.75 -4.31
CA ALA A 153 9.85 15.60 -4.13
C ALA A 153 10.22 17.05 -4.52
N GLU A 154 9.35 17.70 -5.30
CA GLU A 154 9.60 19.06 -5.77
C GLU A 154 9.52 20.06 -4.60
N GLY A 155 10.52 20.95 -4.51
CA GLY A 155 10.59 21.97 -3.47
C GLY A 155 10.88 21.43 -2.06
N VAL A 156 11.36 20.20 -1.94
CA VAL A 156 11.87 19.62 -0.69
C VAL A 156 13.40 19.54 -0.77
N ALA A 157 14.09 19.91 0.30
CA ALA A 157 15.55 19.92 0.32
C ALA A 157 16.11 18.50 0.09
N GLN A 158 17.03 18.36 -0.87
CA GLN A 158 17.61 17.07 -1.24
C GLN A 158 18.31 16.39 -0.04
N GLY A 159 19.03 17.15 0.79
CA GLY A 159 19.68 16.57 1.97
C GLY A 159 18.70 15.99 3.00
N PHE A 160 17.45 16.49 3.06
CA PHE A 160 16.40 15.83 3.83
C PHE A 160 16.01 14.49 3.21
N LEU A 161 15.77 14.47 1.90
CA LEU A 161 15.32 13.28 1.17
C LEU A 161 16.39 12.16 1.14
N GLU A 162 17.67 12.51 1.07
CA GLU A 162 18.78 11.55 1.05
C GLU A 162 18.88 10.72 2.33
N GLN A 163 18.35 11.21 3.45
CA GLN A 163 18.33 10.47 4.70
C GLN A 163 17.44 9.21 4.64
N PHE A 164 16.52 9.10 3.67
CA PHE A 164 15.70 7.90 3.49
C PHE A 164 16.42 6.78 2.73
N LYS A 165 17.52 7.09 2.05
CA LYS A 165 18.24 6.11 1.23
C LYS A 165 18.76 4.95 2.08
N GLY A 166 18.53 3.73 1.59
CA GLY A 166 18.94 2.48 2.21
C GLY A 166 18.01 1.99 3.30
N LYS A 167 16.96 2.74 3.68
CA LYS A 167 15.99 2.32 4.68
C LYS A 167 15.00 1.30 4.13
N GLY A 168 14.64 0.32 4.96
CA GLY A 168 13.62 -0.69 4.73
C GLY A 168 12.61 -0.76 5.89
N HIS A 169 11.80 -1.81 5.93
CA HIS A 169 10.73 -1.98 6.95
C HIS A 169 11.26 -2.23 8.36
N ASP A 170 12.47 -2.77 8.49
CA ASP A 170 13.13 -2.99 9.77
C ASP A 170 13.69 -1.68 10.38
N ASP A 171 13.88 -0.65 9.55
CA ASP A 171 14.40 0.63 9.99
C ASP A 171 13.31 1.45 10.66
N LYS A 172 13.43 1.60 11.98
CA LYS A 172 12.65 2.61 12.70
C LYS A 172 13.31 3.97 12.45
N PHE A 173 12.56 4.90 11.86
CA PHE A 173 13.02 6.28 11.74
C PHE A 173 11.90 7.23 12.14
N GLN A 174 12.19 8.09 13.12
CA GLN A 174 11.25 9.10 13.57
C GLN A 174 11.69 10.50 13.12
N PRO A 175 10.80 11.28 12.48
CA PRO A 175 11.08 12.68 12.18
C PRO A 175 11.27 13.50 13.47
N GLY A 176 12.38 14.24 13.56
CA GLY A 176 12.78 14.98 14.77
C GLY A 176 13.69 14.21 15.73
N GLY A 177 13.89 12.90 15.49
CA GLY A 177 14.94 12.09 16.11
C GLY A 177 16.02 11.76 15.08
N ASP A 178 15.76 10.71 14.29
CA ASP A 178 16.71 10.12 13.34
C ASP A 178 16.81 10.89 12.03
N LEU A 179 15.77 11.67 11.69
CA LEU A 179 15.73 12.51 10.51
C LEU A 179 15.80 13.99 10.91
N LYS A 180 16.84 14.67 10.42
CA LYS A 180 17.00 16.12 10.55
C LYS A 180 16.25 16.81 9.42
N ALA A 181 15.48 17.85 9.69
CA ALA A 181 14.66 18.52 8.68
C ALA A 181 15.50 19.17 7.55
N GLN A 182 16.77 19.51 7.79
CA GLN A 182 17.73 20.01 6.79
C GLN A 182 17.18 21.11 5.85
N GLY A 183 16.56 22.14 6.42
CA GLY A 183 15.99 23.26 5.66
C GLY A 183 14.56 23.04 5.16
N VAL A 184 13.95 21.89 5.48
CA VAL A 184 12.51 21.66 5.37
C VAL A 184 11.84 22.11 6.66
N ASP A 185 10.61 22.65 6.55
CA ASP A 185 9.79 22.93 7.73
C ASP A 185 9.52 21.65 8.55
N GLU A 186 9.48 21.75 9.88
CA GLU A 186 9.35 20.57 10.75
C GLU A 186 8.03 19.81 10.54
N ALA A 187 6.93 20.52 10.31
CA ALA A 187 5.64 19.87 10.08
C ALA A 187 5.63 19.14 8.73
N MET A 188 6.23 19.76 7.71
CA MET A 188 6.43 19.12 6.41
C MET A 188 7.36 17.90 6.50
N ALA A 189 8.49 18.01 7.19
CA ALA A 189 9.42 16.91 7.40
C ALA A 189 8.75 15.73 8.14
N LYS A 190 7.94 16.02 9.17
CA LYS A 190 7.15 15.01 9.89
C LYS A 190 6.13 14.33 8.98
N ALA A 191 5.39 15.10 8.18
CA ALA A 191 4.41 14.55 7.25
C ALA A 191 5.06 13.65 6.19
N ILE A 192 6.18 14.08 5.61
CA ILE A 192 6.92 13.29 4.61
C ILE A 192 7.45 12.00 5.22
N ALA A 193 8.10 12.08 6.37
CA ALA A 193 8.66 10.89 7.01
C ALA A 193 7.59 9.88 7.41
N ALA A 194 6.44 10.34 7.92
CA ALA A 194 5.30 9.48 8.22
C ALA A 194 4.77 8.78 6.97
N ALA A 195 4.57 9.52 5.87
CA ALA A 195 4.09 8.95 4.61
C ALA A 195 5.09 7.94 4.01
N VAL A 196 6.39 8.24 4.04
CA VAL A 196 7.43 7.31 3.59
C VAL A 196 7.43 6.05 4.45
N HIS A 197 7.32 6.16 5.77
CA HIS A 197 7.28 4.99 6.65
C HIS A 197 6.05 4.11 6.40
N VAL A 198 4.87 4.71 6.24
CA VAL A 198 3.65 3.98 5.85
C VAL A 198 3.85 3.26 4.51
N ASP A 199 4.46 3.92 3.52
CA ASP A 199 4.68 3.34 2.19
C ASP A 199 5.66 2.15 2.23
N ILE A 200 6.74 2.25 3.00
CA ILE A 200 7.69 1.12 3.19
C ILE A 200 6.98 -0.09 3.79
N LEU A 201 6.20 0.10 4.87
CA LEU A 201 5.47 -1.00 5.52
C LEU A 201 4.41 -1.58 4.59
N THR A 202 3.77 -0.73 3.78
CA THR A 202 2.83 -1.16 2.74
C THR A 202 3.54 -2.02 1.70
N MET A 203 4.69 -1.57 1.20
CA MET A 203 5.50 -2.32 0.24
C MET A 203 5.96 -3.66 0.82
N GLN A 204 6.37 -3.72 2.08
CA GLN A 204 6.71 -4.97 2.75
C GLN A 204 5.50 -5.90 2.87
N ALA A 205 4.35 -5.39 3.32
CA ALA A 205 3.15 -6.20 3.51
C ALA A 205 2.60 -6.77 2.19
N LEU A 206 2.83 -6.09 1.06
CA LEU A 206 2.29 -6.47 -0.25
C LEU A 206 3.29 -7.23 -1.14
N TYR A 207 4.59 -7.00 -0.95
CA TYR A 207 5.63 -7.48 -1.87
C TYR A 207 6.86 -8.06 -1.16
N GLY A 208 6.96 -7.92 0.16
CA GLY A 208 8.04 -8.52 0.93
C GLY A 208 7.98 -10.04 0.89
N GLY A 209 9.15 -10.68 0.82
CA GLY A 209 9.27 -12.10 1.12
C GLY A 209 8.84 -12.41 2.56
N PRO A 210 8.54 -13.69 2.87
CA PRO A 210 8.23 -14.09 4.25
C PRO A 210 9.40 -13.72 5.17
N ASP A 211 9.09 -13.13 6.32
CA ASP A 211 10.09 -12.89 7.35
C ASP A 211 10.55 -14.25 7.91
N VAL A 212 11.72 -14.69 7.45
CA VAL A 212 12.48 -15.76 8.09
C VAL A 212 13.16 -15.15 9.31
N HIS A 213 12.45 -15.18 10.44
CA HIS A 213 13.00 -14.94 11.77
C HIS A 213 13.53 -16.23 12.37
#